data_AF-A0A1G5RYK9-F1
#
_entry.id   AF-A0A1G5RYK9-F1
#
_cell.length_a   1.000
_cell.length_b   1.000
_cell.length_c   1.000
_cell.angle_alpha   90.00
_cell.angle_beta   90.00
_cell.angle_gamma   90.00
#
_symmetry.space_group_name_H-M   'P 1'
#
loop_
_entity.id
_entity.type
_entity.pdbx_description
1 polymer ?
#
loop_
_entity_poly.entity_id
_entity_poly.type
_entity_poly.pdbx_seq_one_letter_code
_entity_poly.pdbx_strand_id
1 'polypeptide(L)'
;MSDSRADLIKGLNQAMNGGKEDELGRQFFADTNTLKTGAAGGNVEVSVLVSKAEFARIASGVVKYHITDRRGIEDGNDIIFNEVESDGFTQTGHKLTKRVCDVKSYLQVPGLKDGFNIVSF
;
A
#
# COMPACT_ATOMS: atom_id res chain seq x y z
N MET A 1 18.01 -24.02 34.81
CA MET A 1 17.41 -22.73 34.40
C MET A 1 17.58 -22.57 32.88
N SER A 2 16.73 -23.24 32.10
CA SER A 2 16.91 -23.38 30.65
C SER A 2 15.62 -23.13 29.85
N ASP A 3 14.77 -22.19 30.29
CA ASP A 3 13.48 -21.92 29.62
C ASP A 3 13.34 -20.53 28.98
N SER A 4 14.13 -19.53 29.40
CA SER A 4 13.94 -18.15 28.90
C SER A 4 14.20 -17.98 27.40
N ARG A 5 15.01 -18.85 26.78
CA ARG A 5 15.30 -18.78 25.34
C ARG A 5 14.19 -19.42 24.50
N ALA A 6 13.58 -20.49 24.98
CA ALA A 6 12.49 -21.17 24.28
C ALA A 6 11.22 -20.30 24.29
N ASP A 7 10.90 -19.69 25.43
CA ASP A 7 9.76 -18.78 25.55
C ASP A 7 9.94 -17.50 24.73
N LEU A 8 11.17 -16.97 24.64
CA LEU A 8 11.48 -15.82 23.78
C LEU A 8 11.32 -16.17 22.29
N ILE A 9 11.81 -17.33 21.86
CA ILE A 9 11.66 -17.81 20.47
C ILE A 9 10.18 -18.05 20.13
N LYS A 10 9.41 -18.59 21.08
CA LYS A 10 7.97 -18.82 20.91
C LYS A 10 7.19 -17.50 20.81
N GLY A 11 7.52 -16.52 21.66
CA GLY A 11 6.95 -15.17 21.60
C GLY A 11 7.31 -14.43 20.30
N LEU A 12 8.56 -14.57 19.81
CA LEU A 12 8.99 -14.03 18.52
C LEU A 12 8.25 -14.67 17.34
N ASN A 13 8.11 -16.00 17.32
CA ASN A 13 7.36 -16.69 16.26
C ASN A 13 5.87 -16.34 16.27
N GLN A 14 5.26 -16.16 17.45
CA GLN A 14 3.86 -15.74 17.56
C GLN A 14 3.65 -14.28 17.10
N ALA A 15 4.60 -13.38 17.41
CA ALA A 15 4.56 -12.00 16.93
C ALA A 15 4.78 -11.91 15.41
N MET A 16 5.62 -12.77 14.83
CA MET A 16 5.93 -12.78 13.40
C MET A 16 4.82 -13.40 12.53
N ASN A 17 4.00 -14.30 13.07
CA ASN A 17 2.93 -14.97 12.32
C ASN A 17 1.57 -14.23 12.35
N GLY A 18 1.48 -13.03 12.94
CA GLY A 18 0.37 -12.09 12.73
C GLY A 18 -1.05 -12.51 13.15
N GLY A 19 -1.25 -13.73 13.65
CA GLY A 19 -2.56 -14.24 14.03
C GLY A 19 -2.86 -14.01 15.51
N LYS A 20 -3.53 -12.91 15.85
CA LYS A 20 -4.34 -12.87 17.09
C LYS A 20 -5.73 -13.38 16.75
N GLU A 21 -6.04 -14.61 17.13
CA GLU A 21 -7.42 -15.11 17.13
C GLU A 21 -8.11 -14.70 18.44
N ASP A 22 -9.29 -14.10 18.31
CA ASP A 22 -10.24 -13.88 19.40
C ASP A 22 -11.02 -15.17 19.70
N GLU A 23 -11.54 -15.32 20.92
CA GLU A 23 -12.29 -16.47 21.47
C GLU A 23 -13.59 -16.79 20.70
N LEU A 24 -13.99 -15.97 19.72
CA LEU A 24 -15.09 -16.22 18.78
C LEU A 24 -14.65 -16.70 17.38
N GLY A 25 -13.36 -17.04 17.17
CA GLY A 25 -12.88 -17.58 15.90
C GLY A 25 -12.98 -16.60 14.72
N ARG A 26 -13.07 -15.30 15.01
CA ARG A 26 -13.08 -14.25 13.99
C ARG A 26 -11.66 -13.78 13.78
N GLN A 27 -11.10 -14.10 12.62
CA GLN A 27 -9.84 -13.53 12.16
C GLN A 27 -10.09 -12.07 11.78
N PHE A 28 -9.63 -11.15 12.62
CA PHE A 28 -9.48 -9.76 12.22
C PHE A 28 -8.17 -9.64 11.43
N PHE A 29 -8.28 -9.41 10.13
CA PHE A 29 -7.15 -8.85 9.38
C PHE A 29 -6.98 -7.41 9.89
N ALA A 30 -5.93 -7.15 10.65
CA ALA A 30 -5.45 -5.79 10.82
C ALA A 30 -5.12 -5.29 9.40
N ASP A 31 -5.82 -4.25 8.96
CA ASP A 31 -5.70 -3.63 7.65
C ASP A 31 -4.37 -2.86 7.56
N THR A 32 -3.27 -3.61 7.59
CA THR A 32 -1.90 -3.11 7.47
C THR A 32 -1.23 -3.91 6.36
N ASN A 33 -1.24 -3.33 5.15
CA ASN A 33 -0.45 -3.79 4.01
C ASN A 33 -0.80 -5.19 3.49
N THR A 34 -1.95 -5.31 2.82
CA THR A 34 -2.21 -6.45 1.94
C THR A 34 -1.32 -6.37 0.69
N LEU A 35 -0.01 -6.60 0.85
CA LEU A 35 0.84 -7.11 -0.22
C LEU A 35 0.42 -8.56 -0.43
N LYS A 36 -0.65 -8.78 -1.22
CA LYS A 36 -0.76 -10.05 -1.93
C LYS A 36 0.38 -10.05 -2.94
N THR A 37 1.46 -10.72 -2.60
CA THR A 37 2.42 -11.22 -3.60
C THR A 37 1.63 -12.17 -4.50
N GLY A 38 0.97 -11.60 -5.51
CA GLY A 38 0.46 -12.35 -6.65
C GLY A 38 1.64 -13.04 -7.30
N ALA A 39 1.41 -14.29 -7.72
CA ALA A 39 2.36 -15.14 -8.41
C ALA A 39 3.24 -14.34 -9.39
N ALA A 40 4.53 -14.68 -9.46
CA ALA A 40 5.47 -14.13 -10.43
C ALA A 40 4.83 -14.08 -11.83
N GLY A 41 4.41 -12.88 -12.26
CA GLY A 41 3.70 -12.64 -13.52
C GLY A 41 2.28 -12.08 -13.44
N GLY A 42 1.68 -11.88 -12.26
CA GLY A 42 0.37 -11.22 -12.11
C GLY A 42 0.51 -9.70 -11.94
N ASN A 43 -0.33 -8.91 -12.63
CA ASN A 43 -0.43 -7.46 -12.39
C ASN A 43 -0.65 -7.21 -10.89
N VAL A 44 0.29 -6.50 -10.26
CA VAL A 44 0.13 -6.07 -8.87
C VAL A 44 -0.80 -4.87 -8.87
N GLU A 45 -1.94 -5.00 -8.19
CA GLU A 45 -2.86 -3.88 -7.97
C GLU A 45 -2.44 -3.14 -6.69
N VAL A 46 -2.08 -1.86 -6.82
CA VAL A 46 -1.69 -1.03 -5.67
C VAL A 46 -2.73 0.06 -5.44
N SER A 47 -3.32 0.09 -4.26
CA SER A 47 -4.33 1.09 -3.88
C SER A 47 -3.74 2.23 -3.07
N VAL A 48 -4.11 3.46 -3.42
CA VAL A 48 -3.78 4.69 -2.69
C VAL A 48 -5.05 5.48 -2.37
N LEU A 49 -4.99 6.27 -1.31
CA LEU A 49 -6.06 7.18 -0.91
C LEU A 49 -5.69 8.58 -1.41
N VAL A 50 -6.64 9.28 -2.04
CA VAL A 50 -6.44 10.63 -2.56
C VAL A 50 -7.60 11.54 -2.21
N SER A 51 -7.29 12.81 -1.96
CA SER A 51 -8.33 13.82 -1.75
C SER A 51 -9.21 13.98 -2.98
N LYS A 52 -10.44 14.46 -2.80
CA LYS A 52 -11.35 14.82 -3.89
C LYS A 52 -10.74 15.75 -4.95
N ALA A 53 -9.95 16.73 -4.52
CA ALA A 53 -9.29 17.67 -5.43
C ALA A 53 -8.23 16.97 -6.28
N GLU A 54 -7.43 16.08 -5.67
CA GLU A 54 -6.42 15.31 -6.39
C GLU A 54 -7.06 14.27 -7.33
N PHE A 55 -8.09 13.56 -6.86
CA PHE A 55 -8.87 12.62 -7.66
C PHE A 55 -9.40 13.28 -8.94
N ALA A 56 -10.01 14.46 -8.85
CA ALA A 56 -10.51 15.21 -10.00
C ALA A 56 -9.40 15.63 -10.98
N ARG A 57 -8.22 16.00 -10.47
CA ARG A 57 -7.05 16.37 -11.30
C ARG A 57 -6.43 15.17 -12.02
N ILE A 58 -6.42 14.00 -11.39
CA ILE A 58 -5.97 12.75 -12.01
C ILE A 58 -7.00 12.29 -13.05
N ALA A 59 -8.30 12.35 -12.72
CA ALA A 59 -9.38 11.97 -13.62
C ALA A 59 -9.42 12.85 -14.89
N SER A 60 -9.18 14.16 -14.74
CA SER A 60 -9.11 15.10 -15.87
C SER A 60 -7.84 14.98 -16.73
N GLY A 61 -6.84 14.20 -16.30
CA GLY A 61 -5.57 14.04 -17.03
C GLY A 61 -4.61 15.24 -16.92
N VAL A 62 -4.95 16.24 -16.10
CA VAL A 62 -4.06 17.37 -15.78
C VAL A 62 -2.85 16.88 -14.98
N VAL A 63 -3.07 15.93 -14.08
CA VAL A 63 -2.01 15.26 -13.31
C VAL A 63 -1.74 13.89 -13.93
N LYS A 64 -0.46 13.62 -14.24
CA LYS A 64 0.02 12.39 -14.90
C LYS A 64 1.00 11.59 -14.03
N TYR A 65 1.13 11.98 -12.77
CA TYR A 65 1.95 11.28 -11.81
C TYR A 65 1.37 11.44 -10.40
N HIS A 66 1.70 10.50 -9.51
CA HIS A 66 1.37 10.56 -8.10
C HIS A 66 2.59 10.21 -7.26
N ILE A 67 2.73 10.87 -6.11
CA ILE A 67 3.84 10.64 -5.18
C ILE A 67 3.33 9.81 -4.03
N THR A 68 3.94 8.66 -3.79
CA THR A 68 3.48 7.71 -2.78
C THR A 68 4.65 7.03 -2.07
N ASP A 69 4.46 6.67 -0.81
CA ASP A 69 5.37 5.83 -0.02
C ASP A 69 5.09 4.32 -0.18
N ARG A 70 4.10 3.98 -1.03
CA ARG A 70 3.80 2.60 -1.36
C ARG A 70 4.97 1.96 -2.12
N ARG A 71 5.30 0.73 -1.72
CA ARG A 71 6.36 -0.10 -2.28
C ARG A 71 5.78 -1.16 -3.21
N GLY A 72 6.63 -1.69 -4.10
CA GLY A 72 6.24 -2.76 -5.02
C GLY A 72 5.37 -2.29 -6.18
N ILE A 73 5.41 -0.99 -6.50
CA ILE A 73 4.82 -0.45 -7.73
C ILE A 73 5.89 -0.53 -8.81
N GLU A 74 5.56 -1.20 -9.91
CA GLU A 74 6.42 -1.38 -11.07
C GLU A 74 5.72 -0.91 -12.35
N ASP A 75 6.50 -0.68 -13.41
CA ASP A 75 5.96 -0.41 -14.73
C ASP A 75 5.02 -1.57 -15.17
N GLY A 76 3.89 -1.22 -15.76
CA GLY A 76 2.86 -2.19 -16.10
C GLY A 76 2.08 -2.72 -14.89
N ASN A 77 2.16 -2.12 -13.72
CA ASN A 77 1.18 -2.36 -12.65
C ASN A 77 -0.06 -1.49 -12.84
N ASP A 78 -1.15 -1.82 -12.12
CA ASP A 78 -2.33 -0.98 -12.06
C ASP A 78 -2.37 -0.28 -10.69
N ILE A 79 -2.43 1.05 -10.71
CA ILE A 79 -2.61 1.86 -9.51
C ILE A 79 -4.07 2.30 -9.39
N ILE A 80 -4.65 2.07 -8.22
CA ILE A 80 -6.06 2.37 -7.91
C ILE A 80 -6.11 3.56 -6.95
N PHE A 81 -6.63 4.67 -7.43
CA PHE A 81 -6.90 5.86 -6.62
C PHE A 81 -8.30 5.76 -6.02
N ASN A 82 -8.39 5.74 -4.69
CA ASN A 82 -9.65 5.78 -3.96
C ASN A 82 -9.87 7.20 -3.43
N GLU A 83 -10.98 7.82 -3.81
CA GLU A 83 -11.34 9.15 -3.30
C GLU A 83 -11.75 9.05 -1.83
N VAL A 84 -11.19 9.93 -1.01
CA VAL A 84 -11.57 10.13 0.39
C VAL A 84 -12.15 11.51 0.64
N GLU A 85 -13.02 11.59 1.63
CA GLU A 85 -13.56 12.82 2.19
C GLU A 85 -12.47 13.67 2.86
N SER A 86 -12.84 14.87 3.31
CA SER A 86 -11.91 15.83 3.93
C SER A 86 -11.18 15.33 5.19
N ASP A 87 -11.68 14.25 5.81
CA ASP A 87 -11.04 13.59 6.95
C ASP A 87 -9.84 12.71 6.55
N GLY A 88 -9.65 12.47 5.25
CA GLY A 88 -8.55 11.68 4.71
C GLY A 88 -8.70 10.16 4.87
N PHE A 89 -9.82 9.67 5.41
CA PHE A 89 -10.03 8.25 5.69
C PHE A 89 -11.36 7.72 5.16
N THR A 90 -12.44 8.49 5.27
CA THR A 90 -13.76 8.05 4.81
C THR A 90 -13.79 8.01 3.29
N GLN A 91 -13.89 6.81 2.72
CA GLN A 91 -13.95 6.63 1.28
C GLN A 91 -15.33 7.02 0.73
N THR A 92 -15.34 7.80 -0.35
CA THR A 92 -16.59 8.21 -1.02
C THR A 92 -17.21 7.11 -1.88
N GLY A 93 -16.43 6.05 -2.16
CA GLY A 93 -16.78 4.97 -3.08
C GLY A 93 -16.31 5.21 -4.52
N HIS A 94 -15.81 6.40 -4.86
CA HIS A 94 -15.23 6.65 -6.17
C HIS A 94 -13.82 6.06 -6.26
N LYS A 95 -13.55 5.39 -7.39
CA LYS A 95 -12.28 4.74 -7.69
C LYS A 95 -11.86 5.05 -9.12
N LEU A 96 -10.57 5.20 -9.32
CA LEU A 96 -9.96 5.41 -10.62
C LEU A 96 -8.74 4.51 -10.75
N THR A 97 -8.73 3.64 -11.75
CA THR A 97 -7.57 2.80 -12.05
C THR A 97 -6.77 3.43 -13.18
N LYS A 98 -5.44 3.46 -13.03
CA LYS A 98 -4.51 3.90 -14.07
C LYS A 98 -3.40 2.86 -14.23
N ARG A 99 -2.92 2.70 -15.46
CA ARG A 99 -1.77 1.87 -15.78
C ARG A 99 -0.50 2.63 -15.47
N VAL A 100 0.40 2.05 -14.69
CA VAL A 100 1.71 2.63 -14.42
C VAL A 100 2.57 2.50 -15.66
N CYS A 101 3.21 3.61 -16.05
CA CYS A 101 4.10 3.71 -17.21
C CYS A 101 5.57 3.93 -16.82
N ASP A 102 5.84 4.50 -15.64
CA ASP A 102 7.20 4.73 -15.14
C ASP A 102 7.18 4.93 -13.61
N VAL A 103 8.23 4.48 -12.94
CA VAL A 103 8.40 4.62 -11.49
C VAL A 103 9.80 5.13 -11.18
N LYS A 104 9.89 6.26 -10.49
CA LYS A 104 11.16 6.83 -10.02
C LYS A 104 11.21 6.86 -8.52
N SER A 105 12.22 6.20 -7.95
CA SER A 105 12.44 6.17 -6.50
C SER A 105 13.17 7.41 -5.99
N TYR A 106 13.14 7.62 -4.68
CA TYR A 106 13.91 8.68 -4.01
C TYR A 106 15.42 8.64 -4.27
N LEU A 107 15.96 7.46 -4.64
CA LEU A 107 17.37 7.31 -5.03
C LEU A 107 17.68 7.93 -6.39
N GLN A 108 16.66 8.10 -7.24
CA GLN A 108 16.79 8.62 -8.61
C GLN A 108 16.37 10.08 -8.74
N VAL A 109 15.62 10.61 -7.76
CA VAL A 109 15.06 11.97 -7.80
C VAL A 109 15.61 12.79 -6.63
N PRO A 110 16.56 13.72 -6.89
CA PRO A 110 17.08 14.60 -5.87
C PRO A 110 15.97 15.41 -5.20
N GLY A 111 15.93 15.41 -3.86
CA GLY A 111 14.94 16.15 -3.07
C GLY A 111 13.63 15.40 -2.81
N LEU A 112 13.46 14.18 -3.35
CA LEU A 112 12.36 13.32 -2.96
C LEU A 112 12.65 12.69 -1.58
N LYS A 113 11.64 12.64 -0.72
CA LYS A 113 11.78 12.09 0.63
C LYS A 113 12.11 10.60 0.60
N ASP A 114 13.00 10.17 1.49
CA ASP A 114 13.37 8.76 1.63
C ASP A 114 12.14 7.85 1.79
N GLY A 115 12.12 6.79 0.99
CA GLY A 115 11.02 5.81 0.95
C GLY A 115 9.84 6.19 0.05
N PHE A 116 9.83 7.39 -0.56
CA PHE A 116 8.82 7.78 -1.53
C PHE A 116 9.24 7.46 -2.97
N ASN A 117 8.22 7.28 -3.80
CA ASN A 117 8.33 7.05 -5.23
C ASN A 117 7.41 8.01 -5.99
N ILE A 118 7.83 8.42 -7.18
CA ILE A 118 7.00 9.10 -8.18
C ILE A 118 6.52 8.03 -9.16
N VAL A 119 5.20 7.88 -9.27
CA VAL A 119 4.53 6.91 -10.14
C VAL A 119 3.84 7.67 -11.26
N SER A 120 4.26 7.44 -12.51
CA SER A 120 3.68 8.07 -13.70
C SER A 120 2.68 7.13 -14.37
N PHE A 121 1.62 7.70 -14.94
CA PHE A 121 0.51 6.97 -15.55
C PHE A 121 -0.20 7.76 -16.66
#